data_AF-A0A7S1BAG6-F1
#
_entry.id   AF-A0A7S1BAG6-F1
#
_cell.length_a   1.000
_cell.length_b   1.000
_cell.length_c   1.000
_cell.angle_alpha   90.00
_cell.angle_beta   90.00
_cell.angle_gamma   90.00
#
_symmetry.space_group_name_H-M   'P 1'
#
loop_
_entity.id
_entity.type
_entity.pdbx_description
1 polymer ?
#
loop_
_entity_poly.entity_id
_entity_poly.type
_entity_poly.pdbx_seq_one_letter_code
_entity_poly.pdbx_strand_id
1 'polypeptide(L)'
;MHTFVVERRNTATAYLVGWGAVVPACILGPISILEFLDIRNLMLRFIIGCILPPITVYKCISTMYGTNPKEVEKSKKIFALFISSSQEIVFDPRTDEAAKATFSEVFSHLVKFLQYMMLNGIYFSWISAYEFHPFGVVAARDGYISSPSNIICLRQLANNFSIALLYQLLLTFFGEGLVAISSILTGLRFRKMMENPVFTSASPSDFWGQKWNLVIHENLKRGVYKPVRKRFSRNVAMVSSFVASGIFHEWILLGK
;
A
#
# COMPACT_ATOMS: atom_id res chain seq x y z
N MET A 1 0.96 10.40 -20.74
CA MET A 1 -0.21 10.12 -19.87
C MET A 1 -1.14 11.32 -19.70
N HIS A 2 -0.68 12.51 -19.31
CA HIS A 2 -1.55 13.70 -19.15
C HIS A 2 -2.40 14.01 -20.39
N THR A 3 -1.78 14.28 -21.54
CA THR A 3 -2.48 14.65 -22.79
C THR A 3 -3.38 13.55 -23.35
N PHE A 4 -2.99 12.29 -23.20
CA PHE A 4 -3.69 11.16 -23.82
C PHE A 4 -4.74 10.50 -22.91
N VAL A 5 -4.63 10.67 -21.59
CA VAL A 5 -5.50 10.00 -20.60
C VAL A 5 -6.28 11.01 -19.76
N VAL A 6 -5.64 12.07 -19.23
CA VAL A 6 -6.33 13.07 -18.39
C VAL A 6 -7.26 13.92 -19.23
N GLU A 7 -6.75 14.51 -20.32
CA GLU A 7 -7.53 15.39 -21.20
C GLU A 7 -8.64 14.64 -21.96
N ARG A 8 -8.49 13.32 -22.12
CA ARG A 8 -9.45 12.44 -22.82
C ARG A 8 -10.12 11.42 -21.89
N ARG A 9 -10.22 11.70 -20.59
CA ARG A 9 -10.77 10.76 -19.60
C ARG A 9 -12.17 10.28 -19.95
N ASN A 10 -12.50 9.05 -19.55
CA ASN A 10 -13.76 8.37 -19.87
C ASN A 10 -14.05 8.20 -21.38
N THR A 11 -13.04 8.26 -22.24
CA THR A 11 -13.17 7.97 -23.67
C THR A 11 -12.54 6.63 -24.04
N ALA A 12 -12.94 6.07 -25.19
CA ALA A 12 -12.32 4.88 -25.75
C ALA A 12 -10.80 5.07 -25.95
N THR A 13 -10.35 6.28 -26.33
CA THR A 13 -8.91 6.56 -26.49
C THR A 13 -8.17 6.42 -25.17
N ALA A 14 -8.68 7.01 -24.08
CA ALA A 14 -8.05 6.92 -22.78
C ALA A 14 -8.01 5.47 -22.26
N TYR A 15 -9.05 4.68 -22.52
CA TYR A 15 -9.08 3.27 -22.16
C TYR A 15 -8.14 2.42 -23.01
N LEU A 16 -8.06 2.65 -24.32
CA LEU A 16 -7.12 1.95 -25.21
C LEU A 16 -5.67 2.24 -24.82
N VAL A 17 -5.32 3.50 -24.57
CA VAL A 17 -3.97 3.87 -24.14
C VAL A 17 -3.68 3.33 -22.73
N GLY A 18 -4.61 3.52 -21.80
CA GLY A 18 -4.39 3.14 -20.41
C GLY A 18 -4.35 1.63 -20.20
N TRP A 19 -5.34 0.88 -20.68
CA TRP A 19 -5.37 -0.59 -20.55
C TRP A 19 -4.49 -1.31 -21.57
N GLY A 20 -4.34 -0.77 -22.79
CA GLY A 20 -3.61 -1.43 -23.87
C GLY A 20 -2.10 -1.16 -23.85
N ALA A 21 -1.64 -0.05 -23.27
CA ALA A 21 -0.22 0.29 -23.24
C ALA A 21 0.31 0.57 -21.84
N VAL A 22 -0.33 1.48 -21.09
CA VAL A 22 0.22 1.95 -19.81
C VAL A 22 0.20 0.87 -18.73
N VAL A 23 -0.95 0.22 -18.51
CA VAL A 23 -1.07 -0.84 -17.49
C VAL A 23 -0.13 -2.02 -17.78
N PRO A 24 -0.08 -2.58 -19.01
CA PRO A 24 0.90 -3.60 -19.37
C PRO A 24 2.34 -3.16 -19.14
N ALA A 25 2.70 -1.91 -19.51
CA ALA A 25 4.03 -1.38 -19.26
C ALA A 25 4.35 -1.23 -17.77
N CYS A 26 3.37 -0.84 -16.94
CA CYS A 26 3.54 -0.77 -15.49
C CYS A 26 3.78 -2.16 -14.88
N ILE A 27 3.16 -3.20 -15.42
CA ILE A 27 3.29 -4.59 -14.92
C ILE A 27 4.61 -5.22 -15.40
N LEU A 28 4.87 -5.16 -16.71
CA LEU A 28 5.99 -5.86 -17.34
C LEU A 28 7.30 -5.07 -17.23
N GLY A 29 7.24 -3.74 -17.35
CA GLY A 29 8.42 -2.88 -17.38
C GLY A 29 9.33 -3.06 -16.16
N PRO A 30 8.80 -3.02 -14.92
CA PRO A 30 9.61 -3.23 -13.73
C PRO A 30 10.29 -4.60 -13.66
N ILE A 31 9.63 -5.67 -14.14
CA ILE A 31 10.25 -7.01 -14.23
C ILE A 31 11.42 -6.98 -15.20
N SER A 32 11.20 -6.45 -16.41
CA SER A 32 12.25 -6.32 -17.41
C SER A 32 13.42 -5.44 -16.94
N ILE A 33 13.16 -4.37 -16.18
CA ILE A 33 14.21 -3.52 -15.59
C ILE A 33 15.02 -4.29 -14.55
N LEU A 34 14.36 -5.05 -13.68
CA LEU A 34 15.03 -5.86 -12.64
C LEU A 34 15.95 -6.91 -13.25
N GLU A 35 15.50 -7.59 -14.32
CA GLU A 35 16.28 -8.57 -15.06
C GLU A 35 17.44 -7.92 -15.82
N PHE A 36 17.17 -6.84 -16.55
CA PHE A 36 18.17 -6.13 -17.34
C PHE A 36 19.31 -5.56 -16.48
N LEU A 37 18.98 -5.04 -15.29
CA LEU A 37 19.96 -4.47 -14.36
C LEU A 37 20.56 -5.52 -13.39
N ASP A 38 20.21 -6.80 -13.50
CA ASP A 38 20.59 -7.89 -12.57
C ASP A 38 20.45 -7.47 -11.09
N ILE A 39 19.33 -6.85 -10.73
CA ILE A 39 19.09 -6.39 -9.36
C ILE A 39 18.77 -7.61 -8.50
N ARG A 40 19.77 -8.09 -7.75
CA ARG A 40 19.64 -9.24 -6.84
C ARG A 40 19.17 -8.90 -5.44
N ASN A 41 19.18 -7.61 -5.07
CA ASN A 41 18.74 -7.19 -3.74
C ASN A 41 17.23 -7.45 -3.58
N LEU A 42 16.87 -8.36 -2.66
CA LEU A 42 15.49 -8.80 -2.47
C LEU A 42 14.53 -7.65 -2.12
N MET A 43 14.99 -6.67 -1.34
CA MET A 43 14.18 -5.50 -0.98
C MET A 43 13.90 -4.64 -2.21
N LEU A 44 14.92 -4.33 -3.03
CA LEU A 44 14.72 -3.56 -4.25
C LEU A 44 13.82 -4.30 -5.25
N ARG A 45 13.98 -5.62 -5.41
CA ARG A 45 13.09 -6.45 -6.24
C ARG A 45 11.65 -6.39 -5.72
N PHE A 46 11.45 -6.48 -4.41
CA PHE A 46 10.12 -6.39 -3.80
C PHE A 46 9.47 -5.01 -4.02
N ILE A 47 10.22 -3.91 -3.85
CA ILE A 47 9.67 -2.57 -4.08
C ILE A 47 9.34 -2.35 -5.57
N ILE A 48 10.30 -2.60 -6.44
CA ILE A 48 10.20 -2.30 -7.88
C ILE A 48 9.24 -3.27 -8.57
N GLY A 49 9.31 -4.56 -8.26
CA GLY A 49 8.54 -5.62 -8.91
C GLY A 49 7.18 -5.90 -8.27
N CYS A 50 7.01 -5.64 -6.97
CA CYS A 50 5.79 -6.06 -6.26
C CYS A 50 4.95 -4.88 -5.75
N ILE A 51 5.55 -3.78 -5.28
CA ILE A 51 4.80 -2.67 -4.65
C ILE A 51 4.45 -1.54 -5.63
N LEU A 52 5.44 -1.02 -6.36
CA LEU A 52 5.22 0.08 -7.29
C LEU A 52 4.25 -0.25 -8.43
N PRO A 53 4.33 -1.42 -9.10
CA PRO A 53 3.48 -1.71 -10.26
C PRO A 53 1.99 -1.63 -9.93
N PRO A 54 1.48 -2.29 -8.88
CA PRO A 54 0.05 -2.28 -8.60
C PRO A 54 -0.44 -0.90 -8.14
N ILE A 55 0.35 -0.16 -7.36
CA ILE A 55 0.02 1.23 -7.00
C ILE A 55 -0.09 2.10 -8.25
N THR A 56 0.90 2.04 -9.14
CA THR A 56 0.87 2.81 -10.39
C THR A 56 -0.30 2.40 -11.27
N VAL A 57 -0.62 1.11 -11.37
CA VAL A 57 -1.82 0.61 -12.07
C VAL A 57 -3.10 1.23 -11.50
N TYR A 58 -3.28 1.22 -10.18
CA TYR A 58 -4.46 1.83 -9.55
C TYR A 58 -4.55 3.34 -9.82
N LYS A 59 -3.43 4.05 -9.81
CA LYS A 59 -3.37 5.47 -10.17
C LYS A 59 -3.67 5.71 -11.66
N CYS A 60 -3.24 4.81 -12.53
CA CYS A 60 -3.58 4.84 -13.95
C CYS A 60 -5.07 4.64 -14.17
N ILE A 61 -5.67 3.64 -13.52
CA ILE A 61 -7.11 3.40 -13.58
C ILE A 61 -7.86 4.62 -13.04
N SER A 62 -7.45 5.13 -11.88
CA SER A 62 -8.08 6.31 -11.30
C SER A 62 -8.02 7.52 -12.24
N THR A 63 -6.94 7.65 -13.01
CA THR A 63 -6.80 8.69 -14.03
C THR A 63 -7.75 8.47 -15.21
N MET A 64 -7.83 7.25 -15.74
CA MET A 64 -8.74 6.91 -16.85
C MET A 64 -10.21 7.20 -16.52
N TYR A 65 -10.62 6.94 -15.28
CA TYR A 65 -12.01 7.08 -14.82
C TYR A 65 -12.31 8.42 -14.11
N GLY A 66 -11.33 9.33 -14.04
CA GLY A 66 -11.46 10.65 -13.44
C GLY A 66 -11.83 10.62 -11.95
N THR A 67 -11.19 9.74 -11.19
CA THR A 67 -11.42 9.54 -9.74
C THR A 67 -10.24 10.01 -8.87
N ASN A 68 -9.24 10.62 -9.51
CA ASN A 68 -8.11 11.27 -8.86
C ASN A 68 -8.57 12.44 -7.97
N PRO A 69 -7.77 12.83 -6.97
CA PRO A 69 -7.91 14.14 -6.34
C PRO A 69 -7.79 15.23 -7.40
N LYS A 70 -8.68 16.23 -7.36
CA LYS A 70 -8.70 17.32 -8.36
C LYS A 70 -7.45 18.18 -8.28
N GLU A 71 -6.89 18.28 -7.08
CA GLU A 71 -5.72 19.07 -6.70
C GLU A 71 -4.47 18.59 -7.45
N VAL A 72 -4.36 17.27 -7.66
CA VAL A 72 -3.24 16.65 -8.38
C VAL A 72 -3.18 17.09 -9.85
N GLU A 73 -4.33 17.32 -10.48
CA GLU A 73 -4.43 17.67 -11.90
C GLU A 73 -4.13 19.15 -12.18
N LYS A 74 -4.03 20.00 -11.14
CA LYS A 74 -3.73 21.43 -11.29
C LYS A 74 -2.30 21.71 -11.76
N SER A 75 -1.38 20.76 -11.58
CA SER A 75 0.03 20.91 -11.96
C SER A 75 0.58 19.64 -12.58
N LYS A 76 1.16 19.75 -13.78
CA LYS A 76 1.82 18.61 -14.46
C LYS A 76 2.93 17.98 -13.62
N LYS A 77 3.64 18.79 -12.81
CA LYS A 77 4.70 18.31 -11.91
C LYS A 77 4.12 17.48 -10.75
N ILE A 78 3.06 17.99 -10.11
CA ILE A 78 2.38 17.28 -9.02
C ILE A 78 1.70 16.02 -9.55
N PHE A 79 1.12 16.07 -10.75
CA PHE A 79 0.57 14.91 -11.42
C PHE A 79 1.63 13.84 -11.69
N ALA A 80 2.80 14.22 -12.23
CA ALA A 80 3.90 13.29 -12.45
C ALA A 80 4.35 12.64 -11.14
N LEU A 81 4.54 13.44 -10.09
CA LEU A 81 4.90 12.94 -8.75
C LEU A 81 3.82 12.03 -8.17
N PHE A 82 2.55 12.36 -8.35
CA PHE A 82 1.44 11.53 -7.90
C PHE A 82 1.49 10.15 -8.56
N ILE A 83 1.66 10.07 -9.88
CA ILE A 83 1.72 8.79 -10.60
C ILE A 83 2.96 7.97 -10.20
N SER A 84 4.11 8.62 -9.98
CA SER A 84 5.37 7.93 -9.68
C SER A 84 5.60 7.60 -8.20
N SER A 85 4.92 8.29 -7.27
CA SER A 85 5.11 8.09 -5.85
C SER A 85 4.33 6.86 -5.34
N SER A 86 4.92 6.10 -4.42
CA SER A 86 4.17 5.09 -3.67
C SER A 86 3.31 5.71 -2.57
N GLN A 87 3.59 6.95 -2.16
CA GLN A 87 2.90 7.64 -1.07
C GLN A 87 1.76 8.55 -1.60
N GLU A 88 0.89 8.95 -0.69
CA GLU A 88 -0.18 9.92 -0.96
C GLU A 88 0.22 11.32 -0.50
N ILE A 89 0.20 12.28 -1.43
CA ILE A 89 0.48 13.70 -1.13
C ILE A 89 -0.68 14.26 -0.32
N VAL A 90 -0.38 15.01 0.74
CA VAL A 90 -1.39 15.74 1.52
C VAL A 90 -1.61 17.11 0.88
N PHE A 91 -2.87 17.46 0.64
CA PHE A 91 -3.27 18.77 0.16
C PHE A 91 -3.85 19.60 1.31
N ASP A 92 -3.58 20.90 1.31
CA ASP A 92 -4.18 21.83 2.27
C ASP A 92 -5.66 22.08 1.90
N PRO A 93 -6.62 21.82 2.81
CA PRO A 93 -8.05 22.01 2.51
C PRO A 93 -8.46 23.46 2.22
N ARG A 94 -7.64 24.45 2.59
CA ARG A 94 -7.96 25.87 2.40
C ARG A 94 -7.43 26.41 1.08
N THR A 95 -6.27 25.95 0.65
CA THR A 95 -5.60 26.46 -0.55
C THR A 95 -5.67 25.51 -1.74
N ASP A 96 -6.07 24.25 -1.52
CA ASP A 96 -5.98 23.13 -2.47
C ASP A 96 -4.55 22.91 -3.04
N GLU A 97 -3.53 23.44 -2.38
CA GLU A 97 -2.13 23.26 -2.77
C GLU A 97 -1.52 22.05 -2.04
N ALA A 98 -0.47 21.48 -2.63
CA ALA A 98 0.28 20.42 -1.96
C ALA A 98 0.93 20.99 -0.68
N ALA A 99 0.58 20.41 0.47
CA ALA A 99 1.08 20.86 1.76
C ALA A 99 2.60 20.67 1.81
N LYS A 100 3.33 21.71 2.23
CA LYS A 100 4.78 21.64 2.43
C LYS A 100 5.09 20.89 3.71
N ALA A 101 6.12 20.04 3.67
CA ALA A 101 6.61 19.40 4.88
C ALA A 101 7.41 20.41 5.71
N THR A 102 7.15 20.45 7.02
CA THR A 102 7.96 21.22 7.96
C THR A 102 9.15 20.40 8.44
N PHE A 103 10.23 21.06 8.87
CA PHE A 103 11.38 20.38 9.47
C PHE A 103 10.97 19.54 10.70
N SER A 104 10.06 20.07 11.53
CA SER A 104 9.55 19.37 12.71
C SER A 104 8.80 18.08 12.35
N GLU A 105 7.95 18.10 11.31
CA GLU A 105 7.27 16.89 10.82
C GLU A 105 8.27 15.86 10.30
N VAL A 106 9.23 16.27 9.47
CA VAL A 106 10.27 15.36 8.94
C VAL A 106 11.09 14.75 10.07
N PHE A 107 11.53 15.57 11.03
CA PHE A 107 12.27 15.11 12.20
C PHE A 107 11.45 14.14 13.05
N SER A 108 10.16 14.41 13.24
CA SER A 108 9.25 13.49 13.94
C SER A 108 9.17 12.13 13.25
N HIS A 109 9.06 12.09 11.93
CA HIS A 109 9.06 10.85 11.15
C HIS A 109 10.40 10.09 11.26
N LEU A 110 11.54 10.80 11.27
CA LEU A 110 12.86 10.19 11.47
C LEU A 110 13.00 9.60 12.88
N VAL A 111 12.56 10.30 13.92
CA VAL A 111 12.57 9.79 15.29
C VAL A 111 11.70 8.54 15.41
N LYS A 112 10.48 8.57 14.84
CA LYS A 112 9.59 7.40 14.82
C LYS A 112 10.18 6.24 14.04
N PHE A 113 10.81 6.50 12.90
CA PHE A 113 11.53 5.49 12.13
C PHE A 113 12.58 4.79 13.00
N LEU A 114 13.41 5.53 13.73
CA LEU A 114 14.42 4.95 14.63
C LEU A 114 13.78 4.18 15.80
N GLN A 115 12.73 4.71 16.42
CA GLN A 115 11.99 4.03 17.48
C GLN A 115 11.41 2.69 17.00
N TYR A 116 10.70 2.69 15.86
CA TYR A 116 10.15 1.48 15.29
C TYR A 116 11.24 0.53 14.81
N MET A 117 12.38 1.00 14.34
CA MET A 117 13.52 0.15 14.00
C MET A 117 13.99 -0.64 15.24
N MET A 118 14.18 0.04 16.37
CA MET A 118 14.58 -0.61 17.63
C MET A 118 13.50 -1.58 18.13
N LEU A 119 12.24 -1.16 18.14
CA LEU A 119 11.11 -2.00 18.55
C LEU A 119 10.99 -3.26 17.67
N ASN A 120 11.13 -3.13 16.35
CA ASN A 120 11.15 -4.26 15.45
C ASN A 120 12.32 -5.20 15.76
N GLY A 121 13.53 -4.68 16.01
CA GLY A 121 14.69 -5.50 16.38
C GLY A 121 14.44 -6.33 17.64
N ILE A 122 13.93 -5.70 18.69
CA ILE A 122 13.60 -6.37 19.96
C ILE A 122 12.49 -7.42 19.74
N TYR A 123 11.40 -7.03 19.07
CA TYR A 123 10.24 -7.89 18.90
C TYR A 123 10.53 -9.07 17.97
N PHE A 124 11.26 -8.84 16.89
CA PHE A 124 11.72 -9.88 15.97
C PHE A 124 12.66 -10.84 16.68
N SER A 125 13.63 -10.33 17.46
CA SER A 125 14.53 -11.17 18.27
C SER A 125 13.73 -12.06 19.24
N TRP A 126 12.74 -11.50 19.92
CA TRP A 126 11.88 -12.25 20.84
C TRP A 126 11.09 -13.35 20.11
N ILE A 127 10.35 -13.02 19.05
CA ILE A 127 9.53 -14.00 18.32
C ILE A 127 10.40 -15.07 17.64
N SER A 128 11.57 -14.71 17.11
CA SER A 128 12.47 -15.65 16.45
C SER A 128 13.04 -16.71 17.41
N ALA A 129 13.20 -16.37 18.69
CA ALA A 129 13.62 -17.32 19.73
C ALA A 129 12.60 -18.46 19.95
N TYR A 130 11.37 -18.30 19.47
CA TYR A 130 10.30 -19.30 19.55
C TYR A 130 9.88 -19.81 18.17
N GLU A 131 10.73 -19.69 17.15
CA GLU A 131 10.40 -20.09 15.77
C GLU A 131 9.08 -19.50 15.28
N PHE A 132 8.76 -18.26 15.67
CA PHE A 132 7.51 -17.60 15.31
C PHE A 132 6.23 -18.19 15.94
N HIS A 133 6.38 -19.03 16.98
CA HIS A 133 5.28 -19.66 17.73
C HIS A 133 5.43 -19.48 19.26
N PRO A 134 5.41 -18.23 19.77
CA PRO A 134 5.68 -17.94 21.19
C PRO A 134 4.75 -18.61 22.20
N PHE A 135 3.55 -19.05 21.78
CA PHE A 135 2.58 -19.72 22.66
C PHE A 135 2.44 -21.23 22.38
N GLY A 136 3.41 -21.80 21.66
CA GLY A 136 3.49 -23.19 21.26
C GLY A 136 2.74 -23.49 19.95
N VAL A 137 2.96 -24.70 19.43
CA VAL A 137 2.36 -25.16 18.16
C VAL A 137 1.05 -25.90 18.45
N VAL A 138 -0.07 -25.40 17.92
CA VAL A 138 -1.35 -26.12 17.93
C VAL A 138 -1.37 -27.07 16.73
N ALA A 139 -0.60 -28.16 16.84
CA ALA A 139 -0.59 -29.34 15.96
C ALA A 139 -0.99 -29.11 14.49
N ALA A 140 -0.08 -28.55 13.70
CA ALA A 140 0.01 -28.80 12.26
C ALA A 140 1.30 -29.61 12.02
N ARG A 141 1.31 -30.90 12.41
CA ARG A 141 2.22 -31.83 11.72
C ARG A 141 1.79 -31.74 10.25
N ASP A 142 2.71 -31.31 9.38
CA ASP A 142 2.53 -31.25 7.92
C ASP A 142 1.79 -30.03 7.35
N GLY A 143 1.66 -28.93 8.10
CA GLY A 143 1.19 -27.64 7.53
C GLY A 143 -0.32 -27.57 7.22
N TYR A 144 -1.08 -28.62 7.53
CA TYR A 144 -2.53 -28.61 7.44
C TYR A 144 -3.18 -28.29 8.78
N ILE A 145 -4.14 -27.37 8.75
CA ILE A 145 -5.06 -27.13 9.87
C ILE A 145 -5.91 -28.38 10.03
N SER A 146 -5.53 -29.24 10.96
CA SER A 146 -6.14 -30.55 11.21
C SER A 146 -7.61 -30.49 11.67
N SER A 147 -8.07 -29.33 12.16
CA SER A 147 -9.47 -29.07 12.52
C SER A 147 -9.77 -27.56 12.56
N PRO A 148 -10.98 -27.09 12.16
CA PRO A 148 -11.42 -25.71 12.33
C PRO A 148 -11.31 -25.19 13.78
N SER A 149 -11.43 -26.09 14.78
CA SER A 149 -11.26 -25.74 16.19
C SER A 149 -9.85 -25.24 16.51
N ASN A 150 -8.84 -25.67 15.76
CA ASN A 150 -7.45 -25.25 15.96
C ASN A 150 -7.22 -23.81 15.49
N ILE A 151 -8.03 -23.31 14.54
CA ILE A 151 -7.97 -21.93 14.05
C ILE A 151 -8.36 -20.94 15.15
N ILE A 152 -9.36 -21.31 15.95
CA ILE A 152 -9.93 -20.47 17.01
C ILE A 152 -9.34 -20.78 18.39
N CYS A 153 -8.38 -21.70 18.48
CA CYS A 153 -7.69 -21.98 19.74
C CYS A 153 -6.95 -20.73 20.22
N LEU A 154 -7.08 -20.40 21.52
CA LEU A 154 -6.48 -19.20 22.10
C LEU A 154 -4.97 -19.08 21.84
N ARG A 155 -4.24 -20.21 21.88
CA ARG A 155 -2.79 -20.24 21.58
C ARG A 155 -2.51 -19.86 20.12
N GLN A 156 -3.29 -20.40 19.18
CA GLN A 156 -3.16 -20.06 17.77
C GLN A 156 -3.55 -18.60 17.50
N LEU A 157 -4.63 -18.12 18.12
CA LEU A 157 -5.03 -16.72 18.04
C LEU A 157 -3.96 -15.78 18.61
N ALA A 158 -3.32 -16.15 19.72
CA ALA A 158 -2.22 -15.40 20.30
C ALA A 158 -0.99 -15.38 19.37
N ASN A 159 -0.62 -16.51 18.76
CA ASN A 159 0.45 -16.57 17.76
C ASN A 159 0.11 -15.69 16.54
N ASN A 160 -1.10 -15.82 15.99
CA ASN A 160 -1.56 -15.00 14.87
C ASN A 160 -1.52 -13.50 15.20
N PHE A 161 -1.93 -13.14 16.41
CA PHE A 161 -1.85 -11.76 16.92
C PHE A 161 -0.40 -11.27 17.00
N SER A 162 0.52 -12.08 17.52
CA SER A 162 1.95 -11.73 17.56
C SER A 162 2.53 -11.50 16.17
N ILE A 163 2.19 -12.35 15.20
CA ILE A 163 2.63 -12.17 13.81
C ILE A 163 1.98 -10.94 13.18
N ALA A 164 0.70 -10.68 13.43
CA ALA A 164 0.02 -9.47 12.95
C ALA A 164 0.65 -8.21 13.53
N LEU A 165 1.04 -8.23 14.81
CA LEU A 165 1.73 -7.12 15.47
C LEU A 165 3.14 -6.91 14.88
N LEU A 166 3.90 -7.98 14.65
CA LEU A 166 5.20 -7.90 13.98
C LEU A 166 5.05 -7.28 12.58
N TYR A 167 4.04 -7.72 11.83
CA TYR A 167 3.78 -7.21 10.49
C TYR A 167 3.38 -5.73 10.50
N GLN A 168 2.54 -5.30 11.46
CA GLN A 168 2.22 -3.89 11.65
C GLN A 168 3.49 -3.07 11.95
N LEU A 169 4.32 -3.53 12.89
CA LEU A 169 5.54 -2.83 13.28
C LEU A 169 6.50 -2.67 12.10
N LEU A 170 6.68 -3.73 11.29
CA LEU A 170 7.53 -3.68 10.10
C LEU A 170 7.00 -2.67 9.08
N LEU A 171 5.70 -2.74 8.75
CA LEU A 171 5.09 -1.80 7.80
C LEU A 171 5.12 -0.35 8.31
N THR A 172 4.98 -0.14 9.62
CA THR A 172 5.03 1.20 10.21
C THR A 172 6.45 1.76 10.15
N PHE A 173 7.45 0.95 10.50
CA PHE A 173 8.86 1.29 10.32
C PHE A 173 9.17 1.72 8.87
N PHE A 174 8.79 0.90 7.89
CA PHE A 174 9.01 1.24 6.48
C PHE A 174 8.22 2.49 6.05
N GLY A 175 6.96 2.61 6.47
CA GLY A 175 6.10 3.75 6.15
C GLY A 175 6.67 5.07 6.65
N GLU A 176 7.13 5.13 7.92
CA GLU A 176 7.72 6.34 8.51
C GLU A 176 9.02 6.74 7.77
N GLY A 177 9.87 5.78 7.42
CA GLY A 177 11.08 6.03 6.64
C GLY A 177 10.78 6.55 5.22
N LEU A 178 9.81 5.94 4.54
CA LEU A 178 9.37 6.38 3.21
C LEU A 178 8.79 7.78 3.23
N VAL A 179 7.97 8.12 4.23
CA VAL A 179 7.42 9.47 4.39
C VAL A 179 8.53 10.48 4.65
N ALA A 180 9.48 10.18 5.54
CA ALA A 180 10.61 11.07 5.80
C ALA A 180 11.44 11.33 4.54
N ILE A 181 11.90 10.27 3.86
CA ILE A 181 12.72 10.40 2.64
C ILE A 181 11.96 11.13 1.54
N SER A 182 10.69 10.77 1.29
CA SER A 182 9.90 11.45 0.27
C SER A 182 9.72 12.93 0.59
N SER A 183 9.47 13.27 1.87
CA SER A 183 9.33 14.65 2.31
C SER A 183 10.62 15.44 2.17
N ILE A 184 11.78 14.84 2.45
CA ILE A 184 13.09 15.47 2.25
C ILE A 184 13.36 15.73 0.76
N LEU A 185 13.09 14.74 -0.09
CA LEU A 185 13.38 14.83 -1.52
C LEU A 185 12.47 15.80 -2.26
N THR A 186 11.20 15.92 -1.86
CA THR A 186 10.22 16.74 -2.58
C THR A 186 9.82 18.01 -1.85
N GLY A 187 10.13 18.15 -0.56
CA GLY A 187 9.66 19.24 0.30
C GLY A 187 8.15 19.21 0.57
N LEU A 188 7.47 18.09 0.28
CA LEU A 188 6.01 17.95 0.40
C LEU A 188 5.65 17.02 1.55
N ARG A 189 4.48 17.23 2.13
CA ARG A 189 3.94 16.38 3.17
C ARG A 189 3.22 15.17 2.57
N PHE A 190 3.53 14.00 3.09
CA PHE A 190 2.90 12.74 2.70
C PHE A 190 2.07 12.16 3.83
N ARG A 191 1.02 11.42 3.45
CA ARG A 191 0.16 10.71 4.40
C ARG A 191 0.91 9.53 5.00
N LYS A 192 0.72 9.29 6.30
CA LYS A 192 1.20 8.07 6.96
C LYS A 192 0.55 6.83 6.35
N MET A 193 1.28 5.72 6.39
CA MET A 193 0.78 4.43 5.92
C MET A 193 -0.11 3.73 6.95
N MET A 194 0.15 3.91 8.25
CA MET A 194 -0.54 3.23 9.35
C MET A 194 -0.96 4.24 10.43
N GLU A 195 -2.11 4.00 11.07
CA GLU A 195 -2.60 4.81 12.20
C GLU A 195 -3.01 3.89 13.37
N ASN A 196 -2.02 3.26 14.01
CA ASN A 196 -2.15 2.30 15.12
C ASN A 196 -3.37 1.35 15.01
N PRO A 197 -3.46 0.55 13.93
CA PRO A 197 -4.66 -0.23 13.65
C PRO A 197 -4.94 -1.31 14.70
N VAL A 198 -3.94 -2.05 15.19
CA VAL A 198 -4.14 -3.14 16.15
C VAL A 198 -4.75 -2.68 17.48
N PHE A 199 -4.30 -1.56 18.05
CA PHE A 199 -4.69 -1.18 19.41
C PHE A 199 -5.83 -0.17 19.48
N THR A 200 -6.14 0.53 18.39
CA THR A 200 -7.15 1.61 18.41
C THR A 200 -8.39 1.31 17.59
N SER A 201 -8.43 0.21 16.83
CA SER A 201 -9.58 -0.08 15.96
C SER A 201 -10.80 -0.52 16.77
N ALA A 202 -11.93 0.13 16.55
CA ALA A 202 -13.20 -0.22 17.22
C ALA A 202 -14.02 -1.28 16.44
N SER A 203 -13.67 -1.52 15.18
CA SER A 203 -14.34 -2.52 14.33
C SER A 203 -13.44 -2.96 13.17
N PRO A 204 -13.75 -4.09 12.50
CA PRO A 204 -13.03 -4.49 11.28
C PRO A 204 -13.07 -3.42 10.17
N SER A 205 -14.19 -2.69 10.05
CA SER A 205 -14.31 -1.61 9.07
C SER A 205 -13.42 -0.41 9.40
N ASP A 206 -13.23 -0.11 10.68
CA ASP A 206 -12.33 0.95 11.15
C ASP A 206 -10.87 0.55 10.89
N PHE A 207 -10.52 -0.70 11.21
CA PHE A 207 -9.19 -1.28 10.94
C PHE A 207 -8.81 -1.17 9.45
N TRP A 208 -9.58 -1.79 8.55
CA TRP A 208 -9.26 -1.84 7.12
C TRP A 208 -9.57 -0.54 6.37
N GLY A 209 -10.46 0.29 6.91
CA GLY A 209 -10.94 1.49 6.25
C GLY A 209 -10.12 2.74 6.56
N GLN A 210 -9.61 2.87 7.79
CA GLN A 210 -9.08 4.15 8.28
C GLN A 210 -7.71 4.06 8.94
N LYS A 211 -7.20 2.86 9.22
CA LYS A 211 -5.99 2.71 10.06
C LYS A 211 -4.94 1.80 9.47
N TRP A 212 -5.35 0.77 8.72
CA TRP A 212 -4.46 -0.18 8.07
C TRP A 212 -4.17 0.24 6.63
N ASN A 213 -2.89 0.39 6.31
CA ASN A 213 -2.35 0.60 4.98
C ASN A 213 -3.14 1.64 4.16
N LEU A 214 -3.17 2.86 4.68
CA LEU A 214 -3.95 3.98 4.14
C LEU A 214 -3.59 4.32 2.70
N VAL A 215 -2.35 4.07 2.29
CA VAL A 215 -1.88 4.21 0.91
C VAL A 215 -2.63 3.26 0.00
N ILE A 216 -2.63 1.96 0.30
CA ILE A 216 -3.33 0.95 -0.52
C ILE A 216 -4.85 1.17 -0.46
N HIS A 217 -5.39 1.53 0.71
CA HIS A 217 -6.81 1.86 0.85
C HIS A 217 -7.24 2.97 -0.12
N GLU A 218 -6.52 4.10 -0.15
CA GLU A 218 -6.85 5.22 -1.05
C GLU A 218 -6.71 4.83 -2.52
N ASN A 219 -5.68 4.06 -2.86
CA ASN A 219 -5.44 3.61 -4.23
C ASN A 219 -6.53 2.64 -4.71
N LEU A 220 -6.94 1.66 -3.89
CA LEU A 220 -8.09 0.78 -4.21
C LEU A 220 -9.40 1.57 -4.26
N LYS A 221 -9.60 2.52 -3.34
CA LYS A 221 -10.82 3.35 -3.32
C LYS A 221 -10.98 4.15 -4.61
N ARG A 222 -9.88 4.71 -5.12
CA ARG A 222 -9.89 5.54 -6.34
C ARG A 222 -9.77 4.70 -7.61
N GLY A 223 -8.92 3.69 -7.63
CA GLY A 223 -8.67 2.84 -8.79
C GLY A 223 -9.73 1.76 -9.03
N VAL A 224 -10.44 1.31 -8.00
CA VAL A 224 -11.39 0.18 -8.12
C VAL A 224 -12.78 0.57 -7.60
N TYR A 225 -12.88 0.95 -6.33
CA TYR A 225 -14.19 1.16 -5.70
C TYR A 225 -15.01 2.25 -6.39
N LYS A 226 -14.47 3.46 -6.56
CA LYS A 226 -15.18 4.59 -7.18
C LYS A 226 -15.59 4.28 -8.64
N PRO A 227 -14.70 3.78 -9.52
CA PRO A 227 -15.07 3.39 -10.88
C PRO A 227 -16.19 2.35 -10.93
N VAL A 228 -16.11 1.29 -10.12
CA VAL A 228 -17.14 0.23 -10.08
C VAL A 228 -18.45 0.78 -9.51
N ARG A 229 -18.40 1.60 -8.45
CA ARG A 229 -19.58 2.18 -7.81
C ARG A 229 -20.38 3.12 -8.72
N LYS A 230 -19.74 3.72 -9.73
CA LYS A 230 -20.44 4.54 -10.76
C LYS A 230 -21.40 3.70 -11.61
N ARG A 231 -21.16 2.39 -11.76
CA ARG A 231 -21.94 1.49 -12.63
C ARG A 231 -22.70 0.39 -11.87
N PHE A 232 -22.24 0.04 -10.67
CA PHE A 232 -22.74 -1.08 -9.90
C PHE A 232 -23.09 -0.70 -8.45
N SER A 233 -23.72 -1.62 -7.74
CA SER A 233 -24.13 -1.44 -6.34
C SER A 233 -22.93 -1.30 -5.40
N ARG A 234 -23.20 -0.79 -4.18
CA ARG A 234 -22.18 -0.67 -3.12
C ARG A 234 -21.49 -2.00 -2.82
N ASN A 235 -22.25 -3.09 -2.76
CA ASN A 235 -21.72 -4.41 -2.41
C ASN A 235 -20.79 -4.93 -3.52
N VAL A 236 -21.15 -4.75 -4.79
CA VAL A 236 -20.29 -5.13 -5.92
C VAL A 236 -18.98 -4.33 -5.91
N ALA A 237 -19.04 -3.03 -5.64
CA ALA A 237 -17.83 -2.19 -5.55
C ALA A 237 -16.93 -2.59 -4.38
N MET A 238 -17.52 -2.93 -3.22
CA MET A 238 -16.80 -3.45 -2.07
C MET A 238 -16.10 -4.77 -2.40
N VAL A 239 -16.84 -5.77 -2.90
CA VAL A 239 -16.30 -7.08 -3.26
C VAL A 239 -15.22 -6.95 -4.32
N SER A 240 -15.42 -6.13 -5.36
CA SER A 240 -14.41 -5.88 -6.40
C SER A 240 -13.12 -5.31 -5.81
N SER A 241 -13.22 -4.43 -4.81
CA SER A 241 -12.05 -3.84 -4.14
C SER A 241 -11.30 -4.89 -3.31
N PHE A 242 -12.02 -5.79 -2.62
CA PHE A 242 -11.42 -6.92 -1.92
C PHE A 242 -10.74 -7.91 -2.88
N VAL A 243 -11.38 -8.25 -4.00
CA VAL A 243 -10.80 -9.12 -5.03
C VAL A 243 -9.54 -8.50 -5.61
N ALA A 244 -9.55 -7.21 -5.96
CA ALA A 244 -8.37 -6.50 -6.44
C ALA A 244 -7.23 -6.50 -5.41
N SER A 245 -7.55 -6.29 -4.13
CA SER A 245 -6.56 -6.41 -3.05
C SER A 245 -6.00 -7.84 -2.92
N GLY A 246 -6.83 -8.88 -3.09
CA GLY A 246 -6.40 -10.27 -3.06
C GLY A 246 -5.46 -10.61 -4.22
N ILE A 247 -5.79 -10.17 -5.44
CA ILE A 247 -4.92 -10.32 -6.62
C ILE A 247 -3.58 -9.61 -6.40
N PHE A 248 -3.59 -8.44 -5.75
CA PHE A 248 -2.36 -7.75 -5.38
C PHE A 248 -1.49 -8.56 -4.40
N HIS A 249 -2.10 -9.22 -3.42
CA HIS A 249 -1.36 -10.11 -2.52
C HIS A 249 -0.80 -11.33 -3.24
N GLU A 250 -1.58 -11.94 -4.15
CA GLU A 250 -1.10 -13.06 -4.97
C GLU A 250 0.08 -12.64 -5.86
N TRP A 251 0.01 -11.47 -6.49
CA TRP A 251 1.12 -10.89 -7.25
C TRP A 251 2.40 -10.76 -6.41
N ILE A 252 2.27 -10.26 -5.18
CA ILE A 252 3.41 -10.15 -4.26
C ILE A 252 4.01 -11.52 -3.93
N LEU A 253 3.18 -12.56 -3.79
CA LEU A 253 3.63 -13.92 -3.48
C LEU A 253 4.31 -14.59 -4.67
N LEU A 254 3.75 -14.42 -5.88
CA LEU A 254 4.28 -14.97 -7.13
C LEU A 254 5.51 -14.22 -7.65
N GLY A 255 5.67 -12.95 -7.30
CA GLY A 255 6.81 -12.11 -7.70
C GLY A 255 8.11 -12.37 -6.94
N LYS A 256 8.19 -13.45 -6.15
CA LYS A 256 9.42 -13.91 -5.47
C LYS A 256 10.22 -14.82 -6.39
#